data_AF-A0A968YE74-F1
#
_entry.id   AF-A0A968YE74-F1
#
_cell.length_a   1.000
_cell.length_b   1.000
_cell.length_c   1.000
_cell.angle_alpha   90.00
_cell.angle_beta   90.00
_cell.angle_gamma   90.00
#
_symmetry.space_group_name_H-M   'P 1'
#
loop_
_entity.id
_entity.type
_entity.pdbx_description
1 polymer ?
#
loop_
_entity_poly.entity_id
_entity_poly.type
_entity_poly.pdbx_seq_one_letter_code
_entity_poly.pdbx_strand_id
1 'polypeptide(L)'
;MAVSQVSKLDSTVVLTPRYWVPLGVAISGILLTRINLWVGLPFLVLGSFLGFQAATVQIRLTATTFELYRGEQQLRQFPYAEWQDWLILLPPVPILFYFKEAKSIHFMPMLFDARMLRSGLQERCPRVLSNQTR
;
A
#
# COMPACT_ATOMS: atom_id res chain seq x y z
N MET A 1 10.01 7.41 40.13
CA MET A 1 10.54 7.67 38.78
C MET A 1 10.82 6.32 38.12
N ALA A 2 9.85 5.81 37.38
CA ALA A 2 9.83 4.62 36.53
C ALA A 2 8.32 4.50 36.21
N VAL A 3 7.82 4.71 35.00
CA VAL A 3 7.99 3.87 33.82
C VAL A 3 7.60 4.75 32.62
N SER A 4 8.53 5.07 31.73
CA SER A 4 8.21 5.67 30.42
C SER A 4 8.86 4.91 29.27
N GLN A 5 9.27 3.66 29.52
CA GLN A 5 9.64 2.70 28.48
C GLN A 5 8.43 1.83 28.12
N VAL A 6 7.29 2.43 27.75
CA VAL A 6 6.30 1.69 26.95
C VAL A 6 6.70 1.88 25.49
N SER A 7 7.47 0.90 25.05
CA SER A 7 7.34 0.28 23.74
C SER A 7 7.57 1.16 22.50
N LYS A 8 8.84 1.29 22.12
CA LYS A 8 9.25 1.62 20.75
C LYS A 8 8.81 0.54 19.73
N LEU A 9 8.21 -0.58 20.18
CA LEU A 9 7.67 -1.69 19.38
C LEU A 9 6.14 -1.59 19.16
N ASP A 10 5.41 -0.83 19.98
CA ASP A 10 3.95 -0.58 19.84
C ASP A 10 3.62 0.62 18.97
N SER A 11 4.61 1.29 18.39
CA SER A 11 4.34 2.46 17.54
C SER A 11 3.69 2.01 16.24
N THR A 12 2.37 2.08 16.13
CA THR A 12 1.64 1.84 14.89
C THR A 12 2.07 2.84 13.83
N VAL A 13 2.62 2.34 12.72
CA VAL A 13 3.03 3.20 11.59
C VAL A 13 1.86 3.30 10.62
N VAL A 14 1.32 4.50 10.47
CA VAL A 14 0.27 4.80 9.50
C VAL A 14 0.93 5.21 8.19
N LEU A 15 0.61 4.51 7.09
CA LEU A 15 1.12 4.89 5.78
C LEU A 15 0.36 6.10 5.23
N THR A 16 1.10 7.04 4.67
CA THR A 16 0.53 8.19 4.00
C THR A 16 0.07 7.81 2.59
N PRO A 17 -1.13 8.28 2.16
CA PRO A 17 -1.55 8.17 0.78
C PRO A 17 -0.59 8.89 -0.17
N ARG A 18 -0.41 8.33 -1.36
CA ARG A 18 0.46 8.86 -2.40
C ARG A 18 -0.31 9.04 -3.71
N TYR A 19 -0.73 10.29 -3.97
CA TYR A 19 -1.68 10.63 -5.04
C TYR A 19 -1.07 10.75 -6.45
N TRP A 20 0.23 10.55 -6.60
CA TRP A 20 0.92 10.79 -7.87
C TRP A 20 0.48 9.84 -9.01
N VAL A 21 0.16 8.57 -8.74
CA VAL A 21 -0.46 7.66 -9.73
C VAL A 21 -1.87 8.15 -10.12
N PRO A 22 -2.81 8.37 -9.18
CA PRO A 22 -4.11 8.97 -9.50
C PRO A 22 -4.01 10.24 -10.35
N LEU A 23 -3.11 11.15 -9.97
CA LEU A 23 -2.87 12.41 -10.68
C LEU A 23 -2.34 12.18 -12.10
N GLY A 24 -1.33 11.31 -12.26
CA GLY A 24 -0.78 10.98 -13.58
C GLY A 24 -1.82 10.39 -14.52
N VAL A 25 -2.67 9.49 -14.02
CA VAL A 25 -3.77 8.88 -14.78
C VAL A 25 -4.82 9.93 -15.14
N ALA A 26 -5.21 10.80 -14.20
CA ALA A 26 -6.18 11.86 -14.46
C ALA A 26 -5.67 12.88 -15.49
N ILE A 27 -4.43 13.37 -15.36
CA ILE A 27 -3.80 14.30 -16.32
C ILE A 27 -3.73 13.66 -17.71
N SER A 28 -3.37 12.38 -17.80
CA SER A 28 -3.36 11.65 -19.07
C SER A 28 -4.76 11.58 -19.68
N GLY A 29 -5.79 11.35 -18.86
CA GLY A 29 -7.19 11.41 -19.29
C GLY A 29 -7.59 12.77 -19.85
N ILE A 30 -7.19 13.88 -19.20
CA ILE A 30 -7.45 15.24 -19.69
C ILE A 30 -6.80 15.47 -21.06
N LEU A 31 -5.55 15.03 -21.24
CA LEU A 31 -4.88 15.20 -22.53
C LEU A 31 -5.53 14.35 -23.62
N LEU A 32 -5.92 13.11 -23.30
CA LEU A 32 -6.58 12.20 -24.23
C LEU A 32 -7.98 12.67 -24.62
N THR A 33 -8.75 13.28 -23.73
CA THR A 33 -10.09 13.81 -24.08
C THR A 33 -10.02 14.93 -25.10
N ARG A 34 -8.89 15.66 -25.18
CA ARG A 34 -8.65 16.67 -26.23
C ARG A 34 -8.50 16.06 -27.62
N ILE A 35 -8.05 14.80 -27.70
CA ILE A 35 -7.89 14.04 -28.95
C ILE A 35 -9.18 13.27 -29.26
N ASN A 36 -9.66 12.49 -28.28
CA ASN A 36 -10.87 11.69 -28.39
C ASN A 36 -11.53 11.56 -27.01
N LEU A 37 -12.72 12.14 -26.88
CA LEU A 37 -13.51 12.13 -25.64
C LEU A 37 -13.74 10.70 -25.11
N TRP A 38 -14.08 9.76 -25.99
CA TRP A 38 -14.39 8.37 -25.60
C TRP A 38 -13.17 7.60 -25.09
N VAL A 39 -11.97 7.98 -25.54
CA VAL A 39 -10.72 7.38 -25.06
C VAL A 39 -10.28 8.03 -23.75
N GLY A 40 -10.41 9.35 -23.60
CA GLY A 40 -9.97 10.04 -22.39
C GLY A 40 -10.90 9.84 -21.18
N LEU A 41 -12.20 9.68 -21.41
CA LEU A 41 -13.19 9.56 -20.32
C LEU A 41 -12.90 8.37 -19.37
N PRO A 42 -12.60 7.14 -19.84
CA PRO A 42 -12.21 6.04 -18.97
C PRO A 42 -11.01 6.35 -18.07
N PHE A 43 -10.01 7.08 -18.57
CA PHE A 43 -8.83 7.45 -17.79
C PHE A 43 -9.17 8.48 -16.70
N LEU A 44 -10.04 9.44 -16.99
CA LEU A 44 -10.53 10.38 -15.97
C LEU A 44 -11.29 9.66 -14.85
N VAL A 45 -12.16 8.72 -15.21
CA VAL A 45 -12.91 7.90 -14.26
C VAL A 45 -11.96 7.05 -13.43
N LEU A 46 -11.00 6.38 -14.07
CA LEU A 46 -10.00 5.56 -13.38
C LEU A 46 -9.14 6.39 -12.43
N GLY A 47 -8.59 7.52 -12.87
CA GLY A 47 -7.77 8.39 -12.03
C GLY A 47 -8.53 8.91 -10.81
N SER A 48 -9.79 9.32 -11.02
CA SER A 48 -10.68 9.74 -9.92
C SER A 48 -10.96 8.60 -8.95
N PHE A 49 -11.24 7.40 -9.46
CA PHE A 49 -11.50 6.21 -8.64
C PHE A 49 -10.28 5.81 -7.82
N LEU A 50 -9.08 5.85 -8.40
CA LEU A 50 -7.83 5.61 -7.68
C LEU A 50 -7.59 6.68 -6.61
N GLY A 51 -7.85 7.96 -6.91
CA GLY A 51 -7.76 9.05 -5.94
C GLY A 51 -8.69 8.86 -4.75
N PHE A 52 -9.95 8.49 -5.02
CA PHE A 52 -10.94 8.19 -3.99
C PHE A 52 -10.52 7.01 -3.12
N GLN A 53 -10.01 5.92 -3.73
CA GLN A 53 -9.51 4.77 -2.98
C GLN A 53 -8.31 5.14 -2.09
N ALA A 54 -7.37 5.93 -2.61
CA ALA A 54 -6.20 6.39 -1.85
C ALA A 54 -6.59 7.28 -0.66
N ALA A 55 -7.62 8.11 -0.81
CA ALA A 55 -8.10 8.99 0.26
C ALA A 55 -8.91 8.25 1.33
N THR A 56 -9.57 7.15 0.94
CA THR A 56 -10.54 6.45 1.79
C THR A 56 -9.92 5.27 2.54
N VAL A 57 -8.94 4.59 1.93
CA VAL A 57 -8.26 3.45 2.54
C VAL A 57 -7.00 3.92 3.25
N GLN A 58 -6.78 3.43 4.46
CA GLN A 58 -5.58 3.69 5.23
C GLN A 58 -4.93 2.36 5.61
N ILE A 59 -3.61 2.29 5.48
CA ILE A 59 -2.83 1.12 5.92
C ILE A 59 -2.15 1.46 7.24
N ARG A 60 -2.24 0.56 8.21
CA ARG A 60 -1.58 0.65 9.51
C ARG A 60 -0.70 -0.58 9.71
N LEU A 61 0.55 -0.35 10.08
CA LEU A 61 1.50 -1.40 10.45
C LEU A 61 1.63 -1.41 11.97
N THR A 62 1.04 -2.41 12.60
CA THR A 62 1.15 -2.61 14.06
C THR A 62 2.33 -3.52 14.38
N ALA A 63 2.55 -3.87 15.65
CA ALA A 63 3.59 -4.83 16.05
C ALA A 63 3.50 -6.17 15.32
N THR A 64 2.29 -6.68 15.09
CA THR A 64 2.06 -8.06 14.66
C THR A 64 1.15 -8.19 13.44
N THR A 65 0.48 -7.12 13.03
CA THR A 65 -0.52 -7.14 11.95
C THR A 65 -0.29 -6.01 10.94
N PHE A 66 -0.58 -6.34 9.69
CA PHE A 66 -0.82 -5.39 8.62
C PHE A 66 -2.34 -5.15 8.50
N GLU A 67 -2.79 -3.92 8.73
CA GLU A 67 -4.21 -3.61 8.86
C GLU A 67 -4.66 -2.59 7.81
N LEU A 68 -5.86 -2.81 7.28
CA LEU A 68 -6.54 -1.90 6.37
C LEU A 68 -7.74 -1.30 7.06
N TYR A 69 -7.83 0.02 7.01
CA TYR A 69 -8.91 0.82 7.57
C TYR A 69 -9.61 1.63 6.49
N ARG A 70 -10.88 1.97 6.75
CA ARG A 70 -11.67 2.97 6.06
C ARG A 70 -12.27 3.90 7.10
N GLY A 71 -11.67 5.08 7.27
CA GLY A 71 -11.94 5.92 8.44
C GLY A 71 -11.64 5.14 9.72
N GLU A 72 -12.63 5.03 10.61
CA GLU A 72 -12.52 4.26 11.87
C GLU A 72 -12.83 2.77 11.72
N GLN A 73 -13.38 2.34 10.58
CA GLN A 73 -13.77 0.95 10.36
C GLN A 73 -12.56 0.13 9.87
N GLN A 74 -12.19 -0.90 10.64
CA GLN A 74 -11.21 -1.90 10.20
C GLN A 74 -11.83 -2.78 9.11
N LEU A 75 -11.27 -2.73 7.90
CA LEU A 75 -11.72 -3.53 6.77
C LEU A 75 -11.16 -4.95 6.83
N ARG A 76 -9.87 -5.07 7.14
CA ARG A 76 -9.16 -6.35 7.19
C ARG A 76 -7.85 -6.23 7.97
N GLN A 77 -7.44 -7.34 8.57
CA GLN A 77 -6.11 -7.50 9.17
C GLN A 77 -5.43 -8.73 8.58
N PHE A 78 -4.11 -8.67 8.53
CA PHE A 78 -3.25 -9.70 7.99
C PHE A 78 -2.09 -9.92 8.98
N PRO A 79 -2.11 -10.99 9.78
CA PRO A 79 -1.08 -11.26 10.78
C PRO A 79 0.27 -11.62 10.14
N TYR A 80 1.37 -10.96 10.55
CA TYR A 80 2.70 -11.24 9.99
C TYR A 80 3.17 -12.67 10.24
N ALA A 81 2.66 -13.34 11.28
CA ALA A 81 2.96 -14.74 11.57
C ALA A 81 2.49 -15.70 10.46
N GLU A 82 1.51 -15.29 9.65
CA GLU A 82 0.99 -16.09 8.53
C GLU A 82 1.70 -15.78 7.20
N TRP A 83 2.54 -14.74 7.17
CA TRP A 83 3.19 -14.26 5.96
C TRP A 83 4.41 -15.11 5.62
N GLN A 84 4.47 -15.56 4.37
CA GLN A 84 5.61 -16.31 3.82
C GLN A 84 6.54 -15.39 3.03
N ASP A 85 5.98 -14.48 2.25
CA ASP A 85 6.75 -13.58 1.40
C ASP A 85 5.98 -12.30 1.09
N TRP A 86 6.71 -11.23 0.73
CA TRP A 86 6.13 -9.98 0.25
C TRP A 86 7.04 -9.27 -0.76
N LEU A 87 6.44 -8.64 -1.77
CA LEU A 87 7.12 -7.95 -2.85
C LEU A 87 6.47 -6.60 -3.12
N ILE A 88 7.30 -5.61 -3.45
CA ILE A 88 6.86 -4.34 -4.01
C ILE A 88 7.16 -4.39 -5.50
N LEU A 89 6.12 -4.47 -6.32
CA LEU A 89 6.25 -4.56 -7.78
C LEU A 89 6.20 -3.15 -8.38
N LEU A 90 7.03 -2.93 -9.40
CA LEU A 90 7.24 -1.64 -10.07
C LEU A 90 7.60 -0.51 -9.08
N PRO A 91 8.74 -0.56 -8.36
CA PRO A 91 9.07 0.49 -7.38
C PRO A 91 9.20 1.93 -7.92
N PRO A 92 9.57 2.22 -9.19
CA PRO A 92 9.50 3.59 -9.73
C PRO A 92 8.06 4.09 -9.84
N VAL A 93 7.13 3.15 -10.08
CA VAL A 93 5.71 3.42 -10.17
C VAL A 93 4.98 2.50 -9.21
N PRO A 94 5.01 2.76 -7.87
CA PRO A 94 4.38 1.90 -6.89
C PRO A 94 2.90 1.73 -7.24
N ILE A 95 2.62 0.65 -7.94
CA ILE A 95 1.28 0.32 -8.41
C ILE A 95 0.81 -0.91 -7.66
N LEU A 96 1.70 -1.82 -7.26
CA LEU A 96 1.27 -3.12 -6.77
C LEU A 96 2.14 -3.62 -5.61
N PHE A 97 1.48 -3.87 -4.49
CA PHE A 97 2.01 -4.62 -3.35
C PHE A 97 1.54 -6.06 -3.45
N TYR A 98 2.47 -6.99 -3.26
CA TYR A 98 2.20 -8.41 -3.21
C TYR A 98 2.60 -8.94 -1.84
N PHE A 99 1.76 -9.78 -1.25
CA PHE A 99 2.16 -10.62 -0.12
C PHE A 99 1.45 -11.96 -0.17
N LYS A 100 2.12 -12.98 0.35
CA LYS A 100 1.65 -14.35 0.39
C LYS A 100 1.50 -14.79 1.83
N GLU A 101 0.30 -15.24 2.17
CA GLU A 101 -0.01 -15.90 3.43
C GLU A 101 -0.01 -17.43 3.25
N ALA A 102 -0.04 -18.17 4.36
CA ALA A 102 -0.02 -19.64 4.32
C ALA A 102 -1.10 -20.27 3.43
N LYS A 103 -2.27 -19.64 3.35
CA LYS A 103 -3.44 -20.15 2.62
C LYS A 103 -3.95 -19.20 1.52
N SER A 104 -3.29 -18.07 1.28
CA SER A 104 -3.82 -17.04 0.39
C SER A 104 -2.71 -16.19 -0.24
N ILE A 105 -3.01 -15.63 -1.41
CA ILE A 105 -2.13 -14.69 -2.10
C ILE A 105 -2.89 -13.38 -2.26
N HIS A 106 -2.25 -12.27 -1.88
CA HIS A 106 -2.87 -10.96 -1.91
C HIS A 106 -2.08 -10.01 -2.82
N PHE A 107 -2.84 -9.34 -3.69
CA PHE A 107 -2.36 -8.22 -4.50
C PHE A 107 -3.15 -6.99 -4.10
N MET A 108 -2.44 -5.93 -3.72
CA MET A 108 -3.06 -4.67 -3.33
C MET A 108 -2.49 -3.53 -4.15
N PRO A 109 -3.33 -2.68 -4.76
CA PRO A 109 -2.83 -1.49 -5.43
C PRO A 109 -2.10 -0.59 -4.41
N MET A 110 -0.85 -0.24 -4.71
CA MET A 110 0.02 0.50 -3.81
C MET A 110 -0.15 2.01 -4.01
N LEU A 111 -1.27 2.56 -3.55
CA LEU A 111 -1.52 4.01 -3.59
C LEU A 111 -0.88 4.77 -2.42
N PHE A 112 0.14 4.19 -1.79
CA PHE A 112 0.76 4.66 -0.54
C PHE A 112 2.27 4.79 -0.68
N ASP A 113 2.93 5.40 0.30
CA ASP A 113 4.39 5.53 0.26
C ASP A 113 5.11 4.16 0.38
N ALA A 114 5.69 3.72 -0.74
CA ALA A 114 6.42 2.46 -0.84
C ALA A 114 7.68 2.38 0.04
N ARG A 115 8.32 3.52 0.33
CA ARG A 115 9.51 3.55 1.20
C ARG A 115 9.09 3.33 2.64
N MET A 116 8.06 4.03 3.11
CA MET A 116 7.48 3.82 4.43
C MET A 116 7.00 2.38 4.61
N LEU A 117 6.30 1.84 3.61
CA LEU A 117 5.86 0.46 3.62
C LEU A 117 7.04 -0.50 3.77
N ARG A 118 8.07 -0.34 2.92
CA ARG A 118 9.23 -1.22 2.92
C ARG A 118 9.96 -1.18 4.25
N SER A 119 10.25 0.01 4.76
CA SER A 119 10.94 0.16 6.05
C SER A 119 10.13 -0.45 7.18
N GLY A 120 8.83 -0.14 7.25
CA GLY A 120 7.95 -0.69 8.29
C GLY A 120 7.80 -2.21 8.23
N LEU A 121 7.74 -2.80 7.03
CA LEU A 121 7.73 -4.25 6.87
C LEU A 121 9.08 -4.88 7.20
N GLN A 122 10.21 -4.26 6.82
CA GLN A 122 11.54 -4.78 7.16
C GLN A 122 11.79 -4.83 8.67
N GLU A 123 11.26 -3.87 9.42
CA GLU A 123 11.38 -3.83 10.88
C GLU A 123 10.53 -4.89 11.59
N ARG A 124 9.38 -5.27 11.01
CA ARG A 124 8.34 -6.08 11.69
C ARG A 124 8.19 -7.50 11.15
N CYS A 125 8.37 -7.64 9.84
CA CYS A 125 8.27 -8.89 9.09
C CYS A 125 9.42 -8.93 8.06
N PRO A 126 10.69 -9.07 8.54
CA PRO A 126 11.83 -9.16 7.66
C PRO A 126 11.67 -10.40 6.77
N ARG A 127 11.89 -10.22 5.47
CA ARG A 127 11.91 -11.36 4.54
C ARG A 127 13.02 -12.31 4.98
N VAL A 128 12.66 -13.57 5.17
CA VAL A 128 13.65 -14.64 5.12
C VAL A 128 14.07 -14.73 3.66
N LEU A 129 15.17 -14.07 3.31
CA LEU A 129 15.82 -14.21 2.01
C LEU A 129 16.14 -15.69 1.79
N SER A 130 15.27 -16.43 1.10
CA SER A 130 15.75 -17.54 0.29
C SER A 130 16.48 -16.90 -0.88
N ASN A 131 17.80 -17.15 -0.94
CA ASN A 131 18.73 -16.67 -1.95
C ASN A 131 18.07 -16.43 -3.33
N GLN A 132 17.82 -15.17 -3.69
CA GLN A 132 17.71 -14.79 -5.09
C GLN A 132 19.11 -14.61 -5.67
N THR A 133 19.82 -15.73 -5.78
CA THR A 133 20.94 -15.93 -6.71
C THR A 133 20.40 -16.69 -7.92
N ARG A 134 20.07 -15.96 -8.99
CA ARG A 134 20.45 -16.21 -10.39
C ARG A 134 19.54 -15.43 -11.34
#